data_AF-A0AA42BNQ7-F1
#
_entry.id   AF-A0AA42BNQ7-F1
#
_cell.length_a   1.000
_cell.length_b   1.000
_cell.length_c   1.000
_cell.angle_alpha   90.00
_cell.angle_beta   90.00
_cell.angle_gamma   90.00
#
_symmetry.space_group_name_H-M   'P 1'
#
loop_
_entity.id
_entity.type
_entity.pdbx_description
1 polymer ?
#
loop_
_entity_poly.entity_id
_entity_poly.type
_entity_poly.pdbx_seq_one_letter_code
_entity_poly.pdbx_strand_id
1 'polypeptide(L)'
;VTPPNHTLFYSLKGSGVFRTPSGIFELHAGELIVLPAKQSFEVSIVSDSWDIIWLNLADSPMWKALPRRQAKVVKHANLDGL
;
A
#
# COMPACT_ATOMS: atom_id res chain seq x y z
N VAL A 1 12.64 -3.83 9.48
CA VAL A 1 13.40 -3.70 8.21
C VAL A 1 12.92 -2.43 7.50
N THR A 2 13.82 -1.65 6.92
CA THR A 2 13.49 -0.41 6.20
C THR A 2 13.55 -0.68 4.69
N PRO A 3 12.41 -0.78 3.99
CA PRO A 3 12.38 -1.18 2.59
C PRO A 3 12.98 -0.10 1.68
N PRO A 4 13.76 -0.48 0.64
CA PRO A 4 14.37 0.49 -0.27
C PRO A 4 13.39 1.06 -1.31
N ASN A 5 12.22 0.43 -1.49
CA ASN A 5 11.25 0.73 -2.52
C ASN A 5 9.97 1.32 -1.93
N HIS A 6 9.25 2.11 -2.73
CA HIS A 6 7.83 2.36 -2.47
C HIS A 6 7.09 1.03 -2.63
N THR A 7 6.26 0.68 -1.65
CA THR A 7 5.49 -0.55 -1.66
C THR A 7 4.02 -0.22 -1.83
N LEU A 8 3.38 -0.82 -2.82
CA LEU A 8 1.96 -0.61 -3.12
C LEU A 8 1.21 -1.92 -2.94
N PHE A 9 0.07 -1.84 -2.24
CA PHE A 9 -0.89 -2.93 -2.16
C PHE A 9 -2.24 -2.45 -2.67
N TYR A 10 -2.79 -3.16 -3.65
CA TYR A 10 -4.18 -3.00 -4.07
C TYR A 10 -4.98 -4.21 -3.61
N SER A 11 -6.09 -3.98 -2.93
CA SER A 11 -6.95 -5.07 -2.46
C SER A 11 -8.00 -5.41 -3.50
N LEU A 12 -7.98 -6.64 -4.01
CA LEU A 12 -9.01 -7.15 -4.94
C LEU A 12 -10.21 -7.69 -4.17
N LYS A 13 -9.96 -8.43 -3.08
CA LYS A 13 -10.96 -9.04 -2.22
C LYS A 13 -10.38 -9.26 -0.83
N GLY A 14 -11.18 -9.06 0.21
CA GLY A 14 -10.74 -9.17 1.60
C GLY A 14 -10.18 -7.84 2.11
N SER A 15 -9.51 -7.89 3.25
CA SER A 15 -8.96 -6.71 3.90
C SER A 15 -7.71 -7.00 4.71
N GLY A 16 -6.87 -5.99 4.82
CA GLY A 16 -5.68 -6.01 5.66
C GLY A 16 -5.47 -4.70 6.41
N VAL A 17 -4.57 -4.77 7.40
CA VAL A 17 -4.20 -3.64 8.24
C VAL A 17 -2.70 -3.42 8.15
N PHE A 18 -2.31 -2.17 7.93
CA PHE A 18 -0.93 -1.72 7.88
C PHE A 18 -0.60 -0.90 9.12
N ARG A 19 0.41 -1.34 9.86
CA ARG A 19 0.99 -0.54 10.95
C ARG A 19 2.25 0.14 10.44
N THR A 20 2.30 1.45 10.58
CA THR A 20 3.44 2.28 10.18
C THR A 20 3.83 3.22 11.33
N PRO A 21 5.02 3.83 11.31
CA PRO A 21 5.37 4.90 12.25
C PRO A 21 4.37 6.07 12.26
N SER A 22 3.65 6.30 11.17
CA SER A 22 2.64 7.36 11.04
C SER A 22 1.24 6.97 11.49
N GLY A 23 1.02 5.71 11.87
CA GLY A 23 -0.29 5.22 12.30
C GLY A 23 -0.71 3.91 11.65
N ILE A 24 -1.97 3.56 11.89
CA ILE A 24 -2.62 2.33 11.42
C ILE A 24 -3.54 2.68 10.25
N PHE A 25 -3.47 1.89 9.19
CA PHE A 25 -4.26 2.08 7.98
C PHE A 25 -4.97 0.77 7.63
N GLU A 26 -6.28 0.83 7.45
CA GLU A 26 -7.08 -0.28 6.92
C GLU A 26 -7.10 -0.19 5.39
N LEU A 27 -7.10 -1.36 4.74
CA LEU A 27 -7.24 -1.46 3.30
C LEU A 27 -8.35 -2.47 2.96
N HIS A 28 -9.39 -1.97 2.31
CA HIS A 28 -10.54 -2.76 1.85
C HIS A 28 -10.48 -3.00 0.34
N ALA A 29 -11.29 -3.94 -0.15
CA ALA A 29 -11.42 -4.22 -1.57
C ALA A 29 -11.71 -2.94 -2.40
N GLY A 30 -11.02 -2.78 -3.52
CA GLY A 30 -11.10 -1.60 -4.38
C GLY A 30 -10.20 -0.43 -3.95
N GLU A 31 -9.44 -0.57 -2.86
CA GLU A 31 -8.53 0.45 -2.36
C GLU A 31 -7.06 0.13 -2.66
N LEU A 32 -6.27 1.18 -2.80
CA LEU A 32 -4.81 1.14 -2.94
C LEU A 32 -4.16 1.81 -1.74
N ILE A 33 -3.17 1.18 -1.10
CA ILE A 33 -2.24 1.89 -0.21
C ILE A 33 -0.89 2.07 -0.88
N VAL A 34 -0.32 3.27 -0.72
CA VAL A 34 1.06 3.58 -1.11
C VAL A 34 1.88 3.78 0.16
N LEU A 35 2.85 2.91 0.38
CA LEU A 35 3.82 2.97 1.47
C LEU A 35 5.12 3.58 0.92
N PRO A 36 5.60 4.71 1.49
CA PRO A 36 6.82 5.35 1.02
C PRO A 36 8.05 4.47 1.21
N ALA A 37 9.01 4.58 0.29
CA ALA A 37 10.35 4.04 0.47
C ALA A 37 10.96 4.52 1.79
N LYS A 38 11.83 3.69 2.37
CA LYS A 38 12.53 3.96 3.63
C LYS A 38 11.63 4.10 4.87
N GLN A 39 10.36 3.71 4.77
CA GLN A 39 9.46 3.58 5.91
C GLN A 39 9.21 2.11 6.23
N SER A 40 9.54 1.69 7.45
CA SER A 40 9.17 0.36 7.95
C SER A 40 7.66 0.25 8.09
N PHE A 41 7.10 -0.93 7.81
CA PHE A 41 5.70 -1.23 8.04
C PHE A 41 5.53 -2.71 8.43
N GLU A 42 4.40 -3.00 9.06
CA GLU A 42 3.90 -4.35 9.31
C GLU A 42 2.55 -4.49 8.61
N VAL A 43 2.27 -5.68 8.08
CA VAL A 43 0.98 -6.00 7.44
C VAL A 43 0.35 -7.20 8.13
N SER A 44 -0.95 -7.13 8.40
CA SER A 44 -1.75 -8.22 8.95
C SER A 44 -2.99 -8.44 8.10
N ILE A 45 -3.36 -9.70 7.87
CA ILE A 45 -4.62 -10.08 7.24
C ILE A 45 -5.72 -10.04 8.31
N VAL A 46 -6.84 -9.37 8.04
CA VAL A 46 -7.98 -9.24 8.99
C VAL A 46 -9.28 -9.80 8.44
N SER A 47 -9.18 -10.66 7.43
CA SER A 47 -10.30 -11.38 6.79
C SER A 47 -9.90 -12.84 6.59
N ASP A 48 -10.85 -13.71 6.25
CA ASP A 48 -10.58 -15.15 6.04
C ASP A 48 -9.52 -15.40 4.95
N SER A 49 -9.51 -14.55 3.92
CA SER A 49 -8.54 -14.58 2.81
C SER A 49 -8.37 -13.19 2.23
N TRP A 50 -7.17 -12.86 1.72
CA TRP A 50 -6.89 -11.56 1.11
C TRP A 50 -6.17 -11.68 -0.23
N ASP A 51 -6.88 -11.31 -1.29
CA ASP A 51 -6.37 -11.29 -2.66
C ASP A 51 -5.85 -9.88 -2.98
N ILE A 52 -4.57 -9.78 -3.33
CA ILE A 52 -3.87 -8.50 -3.52
C ILE A 52 -3.06 -8.46 -4.82
N ILE A 53 -2.92 -7.24 -5.36
CA ILE A 53 -1.81 -6.90 -6.25
C ILE A 53 -0.74 -6.23 -5.39
N TRP A 54 0.49 -6.72 -5.48
CA TRP A 54 1.64 -6.13 -4.80
C TRP A 54 2.66 -5.65 -5.81
N LEU A 55 2.99 -4.36 -5.75
CA LEU A 55 4.02 -3.73 -6.57
C LEU A 55 5.11 -3.09 -5.70
N ASN A 56 6.36 -3.21 -6.14
CA ASN A 56 7.50 -2.49 -5.58
C ASN A 56 8.06 -1.54 -6.63
N LEU A 57 8.06 -0.24 -6.33
CA LEU A 57 8.56 0.80 -7.23
C LEU A 57 9.85 1.39 -6.64
N ALA A 58 10.90 1.46 -7.46
CA ALA A 58 12.20 1.99 -7.03
C ALA A 58 12.08 3.43 -6.48
N ASP A 59 12.82 3.75 -5.41
CA ASP A 59 12.95 5.13 -4.93
C ASP A 59 13.79 5.96 -5.93
N SER A 60 13.13 6.45 -6.98
CA SER A 60 13.77 7.13 -8.11
C SER A 60 12.98 8.37 -8.54
N PRO A 61 13.61 9.31 -9.29
CA PRO A 61 12.94 10.52 -9.78
C PRO A 61 11.69 10.27 -10.62
N MET A 62 11.59 9.11 -11.28
CA MET A 62 10.41 8.69 -12.05
C MET A 62 9.15 8.68 -11.19
N TRP A 63 9.27 8.28 -9.92
CA TRP A 63 8.15 8.13 -8.98
C TRP A 63 8.04 9.30 -8.00
N LYS A 64 8.59 10.48 -8.34
CA LYS A 64 8.63 11.65 -7.45
C LYS A 64 7.26 12.14 -6.97
N ALA A 65 6.17 11.79 -7.67
CA ALA A 65 4.81 12.14 -7.31
C ALA A 65 4.22 11.28 -6.19
N LEU A 66 4.83 10.14 -5.85
CA LEU A 66 4.37 9.28 -4.76
C LEU A 66 4.61 9.94 -3.38
N PRO A 67 3.81 9.58 -2.37
CA PRO A 67 4.05 10.00 -0.98
C PRO A 67 5.48 9.64 -0.54
N ARG A 68 6.10 10.54 0.25
CA ARG A 68 7.50 10.39 0.73
C ARG A 68 7.64 10.31 2.24
N ARG A 69 6.60 10.62 3.00
CA ARG A 69 6.66 10.73 4.48
C ARG A 69 5.67 9.84 5.21
N GLN A 70 4.49 9.68 4.65
CA GLN A 70 3.41 8.94 5.28
C GLN A 70 2.74 8.06 4.24
N ALA A 71 2.22 6.94 4.71
CA ALA A 71 1.36 6.09 3.90
C ALA A 71 0.12 6.87 3.44
N LYS A 72 -0.39 6.51 2.26
CA LYS A 72 -1.62 7.10 1.73
C LYS A 72 -2.52 6.00 1.20
N VAL A 73 -3.76 5.98 1.69
CA VAL A 73 -4.82 5.16 1.10
C VAL A 73 -5.54 5.99 0.04
N VAL A 74 -5.70 5.41 -1.14
CA VAL A 74 -6.51 5.93 -2.24
C VAL A 74 -7.75 5.06 -2.33
N LYS A 75 -8.90 5.68 -2.02
CA LYS A 75 -10.21 5.01 -2.07
C LYS A 75 -10.73 4.99 -3.50
N HIS A 76 -11.50 3.96 -3.86
CA HIS A 76 -12.11 3.80 -5.18
C HIS A 76 -11.10 3.87 -6.32
N ALA A 77 -9.97 3.18 -6.17
CA ALA A 77 -9.00 3.04 -7.24
C ALA A 77 -9.54 2.01 -8.26
N ASN A 78 -10.53 2.41 -9.06
CA ASN A 78 -11.12 1.55 -10.07
C ASN A 78 -10.04 1.10 -11.07
N LEU A 79 -10.02 -0.20 -11.35
CA LEU A 79 -9.17 -0.82 -12.36
C LEU A 79 -9.88 -0.94 -13.72
N ASP A 80 -10.99 -0.22 -13.91
CA ASP A 80 -11.80 -0.29 -15.12
C ASP A 80 -10.94 0.04 -16.35
N GLY A 81 -10.83 -0.93 -17.27
CA GLY A 81 -10.01 -0.82 -18.48
C GLY A 81 -8.75 -1.71 -18.53
N LEU A 82 -8.55 -2.59 -17.55
CA LEU A 82 -7.64 -3.75 -17.63
C LEU A 82 -8.34 -5.00 -18.20
#